data_AF-A0A517D528-F1
#
_entry.id   AF-A0A517D528-F1
#
_cell.length_a   1.000
_cell.length_b   1.000
_cell.length_c   1.000
_cell.angle_alpha   90.00
_cell.angle_beta   90.00
_cell.angle_gamma   90.00
#
_symmetry.space_group_name_H-M   'P 1'
#
loop_
_entity.id
_entity.type
_entity.pdbx_description
1 polymer ?
#
loop_
_entity_poly.entity_id
_entity_poly.type
_entity_poly.pdbx_seq_one_letter_code
_entity_poly.pdbx_strand_id
1 'polypeptide(L)'
;MPMNIYRNRLSYDFDSQGNTTDAMVGFNGLNDQGETAMATIKVTKDMLGDGKTFDDFSNKQITELAKKKWMEYIQPESNSTQQ
;
A
#
# COMPACT_ATOMS: atom_id res chain seq x y z
N MET A 1 12.45 -7.94 -17.88
CA MET A 1 13.18 -8.27 -16.64
C MET A 1 12.33 -7.90 -15.44
N PRO A 2 12.43 -8.58 -14.29
CA PRO A 2 11.62 -8.23 -13.12
C PRO A 2 11.96 -6.81 -12.64
N MET A 3 10.93 -6.02 -12.34
CA MET A 3 11.11 -4.70 -11.71
C MET A 3 11.28 -4.88 -10.21
N ASN A 4 12.35 -4.32 -9.64
CA ASN A 4 12.52 -4.30 -8.19
C ASN A 4 11.71 -3.14 -7.58
N ILE A 5 10.56 -3.48 -6.99
CA ILE A 5 9.71 -2.54 -6.27
C ILE A 5 10.09 -2.53 -4.79
N TYR A 6 10.47 -1.37 -4.27
CA TYR A 6 10.80 -1.19 -2.86
C TYR A 6 10.05 -0.02 -2.25
N ARG A 7 9.83 -0.10 -0.93
CA ARG A 7 9.26 1.01 -0.16
C ARG A 7 10.33 2.08 0.05
N ASN A 8 10.09 3.29 -0.44
CA ASN A 8 10.97 4.44 -0.22
C ASN A 8 10.43 5.43 0.83
N ARG A 9 9.15 5.31 1.23
CA ARG A 9 8.52 6.14 2.26
C ARG A 9 7.55 5.33 3.12
N LEU A 10 7.54 5.63 4.42
CA LEU A 10 6.47 5.28 5.34
C LEU A 10 6.25 6.49 6.26
N SER A 11 5.04 7.05 6.25
CA SER A 11 4.64 8.10 7.19
C SER A 11 3.30 7.76 7.81
N TYR A 12 3.08 8.21 9.04
CA TYR A 12 1.86 8.01 9.80
C TYR A 12 1.21 9.35 10.08
N ASP A 13 -0.11 9.41 9.90
CA ASP A 13 -0.93 10.53 10.33
C ASP A 13 -1.53 10.20 11.70
N PHE A 14 -1.67 11.21 12.56
CA PHE A 14 -2.14 11.05 13.93
C PHE A 14 -3.32 11.98 14.21
N ASP A 15 -4.26 11.52 15.04
CA ASP A 15 -5.32 12.38 15.59
C ASP A 15 -4.82 13.27 16.73
N SER A 16 -5.70 14.12 17.26
CA SER A 16 -5.37 15.04 18.36
C SER A 16 -5.03 14.34 19.69
N GLN A 17 -5.28 13.04 19.80
CA GLN A 17 -4.96 12.22 20.96
C GLN A 17 -3.65 11.43 20.76
N GLY A 18 -3.04 11.54 19.58
CA GLY A 18 -1.80 10.85 19.21
C GLY A 18 -2.03 9.44 18.66
N ASN A 19 -3.28 9.01 18.41
CA ASN A 19 -3.51 7.71 17.79
C ASN A 19 -3.26 7.80 16.29
N THR A 20 -2.62 6.78 15.73
CA THR A 20 -2.44 6.66 14.28
C THR A 20 -3.81 6.55 13.58
N THR A 21 -4.08 7.44 12.63
CA THR A 21 -5.31 7.44 11.81
C THR A 21 -5.13 6.68 10.51
N ASP A 22 -3.96 6.81 9.90
CA ASP A 22 -3.60 6.13 8.68
C ASP A 22 -2.09 6.13 8.44
N ALA A 23 -1.65 5.31 7.48
CA ALA A 23 -0.26 5.23 7.04
C ALA A 23 -0.17 5.49 5.54
N MET A 24 0.77 6.34 5.13
CA MET A 24 1.10 6.59 3.73
C MET A 24 2.37 5.84 3.36
N VAL A 25 2.25 4.91 2.41
CA VAL A 25 3.36 4.06 1.95
C VAL A 25 3.75 4.45 0.54
N GLY A 26 4.99 4.89 0.35
CA GLY A 26 5.56 5.19 -0.96
C GLY A 26 6.33 4.01 -1.51
N PHE A 27 6.13 3.73 -2.80
CA PHE A 27 6.85 2.72 -3.57
C PHE A 27 7.58 3.37 -4.73
N ASN A 28 8.77 2.83 -5.03
CA ASN A 28 9.53 3.17 -6.22
C ASN A 28 10.03 1.88 -6.88
N GLY A 29 10.12 1.91 -8.21
CA GLY A 29 10.61 0.84 -9.06
C GLY A 29 11.30 1.43 -10.26
N LEU A 30 12.45 0.85 -10.59
CA LEU A 30 13.21 1.11 -11.80
C LEU A 30 13.80 -0.22 -12.26
N ASN A 31 13.69 -0.54 -13.55
CA ASN A 31 14.41 -1.66 -14.13
C ASN A 31 15.57 -1.18 -15.03
N ASP A 32 16.40 -2.11 -15.50
CA ASP A 32 17.60 -1.80 -16.29
C ASP A 32 17.28 -1.26 -17.69
N GLN A 33 16.01 -1.22 -18.09
CA GLN A 33 15.54 -0.62 -19.35
C GLN A 33 15.03 0.82 -19.17
N GLY A 34 15.06 1.34 -17.94
CA GLY A 34 14.58 2.69 -17.63
C GLY A 34 13.08 2.80 -17.38
N GLU A 35 12.36 1.67 -17.31
CA GLU A 35 10.93 1.67 -16.99
C GLU A 35 10.74 1.92 -15.49
N THR A 36 9.73 2.72 -15.14
CA THR A 36 9.47 3.11 -13.75
C THR A 36 8.06 2.72 -13.31
N ALA A 37 7.93 2.33 -12.03
CA ALA A 37 6.64 2.27 -11.36
C ALA A 37 6.74 2.98 -10.00
N MET A 38 5.85 3.94 -9.78
CA MET A 38 5.81 4.73 -8.55
C MET A 38 4.37 4.75 -8.03
N ALA A 39 4.21 4.63 -6.72
CA ALA A 39 2.90 4.72 -6.09
C ALA A 39 3.01 5.29 -4.68
N THR A 40 1.99 6.01 -4.25
CA THR A 40 1.77 6.37 -2.85
C THR A 40 0.40 5.84 -2.45
N ILE A 41 0.37 4.93 -1.48
CA ILE A 41 -0.85 4.22 -1.08
C ILE A 41 -1.16 4.53 0.37
N LYS A 42 -2.40 4.96 0.62
CA LYS A 42 -2.94 5.15 1.96
C LYS A 42 -3.50 3.83 2.50
N VAL A 43 -2.97 3.38 3.64
CA VAL A 43 -3.52 2.30 4.45
C VAL A 43 -4.42 2.93 5.52
N THR A 44 -5.70 2.57 5.53
CA THR A 44 -6.70 3.08 6.48
C THR A 44 -6.98 2.06 7.58
N LYS A 45 -7.61 2.49 8.69
CA LYS A 45 -8.00 1.61 9.81
C LYS A 45 -8.82 0.40 9.35
N ASP A 46 -9.75 0.58 8.41
CA ASP A 46 -10.61 -0.50 7.91
C ASP A 46 -9.82 -1.66 7.28
N MET A 47 -8.60 -1.38 6.79
CA MET A 47 -7.73 -2.40 6.20
C MET A 47 -7.00 -3.26 7.23
N LEU A 48 -7.04 -2.88 8.51
CA LEU A 48 -6.38 -3.60 9.60
C LEU A 48 -7.23 -4.76 10.12
N GLY A 49 -8.53 -4.75 9.82
CA GLY A 49 -9.52 -5.69 10.36
C GLY A 49 -10.08 -5.25 11.71
N ASP A 50 -11.16 -5.93 12.12
CA ASP A 50 -11.95 -5.54 13.28
C ASP A 50 -11.16 -5.56 14.59
N GLY A 51 -11.31 -4.49 15.39
CA GLY A 51 -10.69 -4.36 16.70
C GLY A 51 -9.16 -4.16 16.66
N LYS A 52 -8.58 -3.92 15.49
CA LYS A 52 -7.13 -3.71 15.32
C LYS A 52 -6.76 -2.23 15.16
N THR A 53 -5.54 -1.92 15.55
CA THR A 53 -4.91 -0.60 15.44
C THR A 53 -3.58 -0.70 14.70
N PHE A 54 -3.00 0.43 14.30
CA PHE A 54 -1.70 0.42 13.63
C PHE A 54 -0.56 -0.08 14.54
N ASP A 55 -0.71 -0.01 15.86
CA ASP A 55 0.28 -0.50 16.83
C ASP A 55 0.38 -2.03 16.84
N ASP A 56 -0.67 -2.73 16.35
CA ASP A 56 -0.68 -4.19 16.19
C ASP A 56 0.13 -4.67 14.97
N PHE A 57 0.60 -3.75 14.13
CA PHE A 57 1.22 -4.05 12.85
C PHE A 57 2.66 -3.58 12.81
N SER A 58 3.54 -4.46 12.34
CA SER A 58 4.88 -4.05 11.95
C SER A 58 4.84 -3.17 10.69
N ASN A 59 5.84 -2.31 10.54
CA ASN A 59 6.07 -1.55 9.31
C ASN A 59 6.07 -2.42 8.05
N LYS A 60 6.50 -3.70 8.14
CA LYS A 60 6.47 -4.65 7.02
C LYS A 60 5.04 -5.03 6.66
N GLN A 61 4.19 -5.34 7.64
CA GLN A 61 2.80 -5.69 7.40
C GLN A 61 2.01 -4.51 6.80
N ILE A 62 2.22 -3.29 7.30
CA ILE A 62 1.64 -2.07 6.69
C ILE A 62 2.07 -1.91 5.23
N THR A 63 3.32 -2.23 4.92
CA THR A 63 3.83 -2.19 3.54
C THR A 63 3.13 -3.23 2.64
N GLU A 64 2.91 -4.44 3.14
CA GLU A 64 2.21 -5.49 2.38
C GLU A 64 0.72 -5.17 2.18
N LEU A 65 0.05 -4.56 3.17
CA LEU A 65 -1.31 -4.04 3.00
C LEU A 65 -1.39 -2.98 1.90
N ALA A 66 -0.44 -2.06 1.87
CA ALA A 66 -0.35 -1.04 0.83
C ALA A 66 -0.07 -1.65 -0.56
N LYS A 67 0.84 -2.62 -0.67
CA LYS A 67 1.09 -3.34 -1.94
C LYS A 67 -0.17 -4.06 -2.42
N LYS A 68 -0.87 -4.77 -1.53
CA LYS A 68 -2.10 -5.48 -1.87
C LYS A 68 -3.14 -4.52 -2.46
N LYS A 69 -3.39 -3.39 -1.77
CA LYS A 69 -4.30 -2.34 -2.26
C LYS A 69 -3.86 -1.73 -3.59
N TRP A 70 -2.55 -1.53 -3.80
CA TRP A 70 -2.06 -1.07 -5.10
C TRP A 70 -2.36 -2.07 -6.21
N MET A 71 -2.12 -3.36 -5.97
CA MET A 71 -2.40 -4.42 -6.94
C MET A 71 -3.88 -4.48 -7.30
N GLU A 72 -4.79 -4.28 -6.35
CA GLU A 72 -6.23 -4.22 -6.59
C GLU A 72 -6.63 -3.09 -7.55
N TYR A 73 -5.91 -1.95 -7.57
CA TYR A 73 -6.20 -0.84 -8.49
C TYR A 73 -5.71 -1.04 -9.91
N ILE A 74 -4.68 -1.85 -10.11
CA ILE A 74 -4.04 -2.07 -11.41
C ILE A 74 -4.43 -3.41 -12.04
N GLN A 75 -5.16 -4.25 -11.31
CA GLN A 75 -5.83 -5.39 -11.90
C GLN A 75 -6.97 -4.86 -12.77
N PRO A 76 -6.94 -5.11 -14.10
CA PRO A 76 -8.09 -4.80 -14.93
C PRO A 76 -9.28 -5.58 -14.36
N GLU A 77 -10.43 -4.94 -14.21
CA GLU A 77 -11.65 -5.68 -13.90
C GLU A 77 -11.76 -6.77 -14.96
N SER A 78 -11.71 -8.03 -14.53
CA SER A 78 -12.02 -9.15 -15.41
C SER A 78 -13.41 -8.87 -15.95
N ASN A 79 -13.50 -8.41 -17.20
CA ASN A 79 -14.76 -8.23 -17.91
C ASN A 79 -15.55 -9.51 -17.71
N SER A 80 -16.53 -9.45 -16.82
CA SER A 80 -17.55 -10.46 -16.64
C SER A 80 -18.35 -10.40 -17.93
N THR A 81 -17.85 -11.13 -18.91
CA THR A 81 -18.47 -11.23 -20.22
C THR A 81 -19.73 -12.02 -19.99
N GLN A 82 -20.84 -11.30 -19.86
CA GLN A 82 -22.15 -11.84 -20.16
C GLN A 82 -22.10 -12.38 -21.58
N GLN A 83 -22.08 -13.71 -21.72
CA GLN A 83 -22.56 -14.43 -22.89
C GLN A 83 -23.38 -15.62 -22.40
#